data_AF-A0A2D4IUL1-F1
#
_entry.id   AF-A0A2D4IUL1-F1
#
_cell.length_a   1.000
_cell.length_b   1.000
_cell.length_c   1.000
_cell.angle_alpha   90.00
_cell.angle_beta   90.00
_cell.angle_gamma   90.00
#
_symmetry.space_group_name_H-M   'P 1'
#
loop_
_entity.id
_entity.type
_entity.pdbx_description
1 polymer ?
#
loop_
_entity_poly.entity_id
_entity_poly.type
_entity_poly.pdbx_seq_one_letter_code
_entity_poly.pdbx_strand_id
1 'polypeptide(L)'
;MIALMDDLWRARDRGYSSVLVLLDLSAAFDTIDHGILLRRLGEVGLGGTVLQWFSSYLSGRSQSVLVGGQRSTPRPLVCGVPQGSVLSPLLFNIYMKLLGEIIR
;
A
#
# COMPACT_ATOMS: atom_id res chain seq x y z
N MET A 1 -8.06 -8.31 15.54
CA MET A 1 -7.62 -8.17 16.94
C MET A 1 -8.25 -9.23 17.84
N ILE A 2 -9.59 -9.39 17.86
CA ILE A 2 -10.26 -10.38 18.73
C ILE A 2 -9.78 -11.81 18.47
N ALA A 3 -9.70 -12.25 17.20
CA ALA A 3 -9.18 -13.57 16.85
C ALA A 3 -7.72 -13.80 17.30
N LEU A 4 -6.84 -12.82 17.06
CA LEU A 4 -5.45 -12.87 17.53
C LEU A 4 -5.37 -13.05 19.05
N MET A 5 -6.19 -12.30 19.80
CA MET A 5 -6.22 -12.39 21.25
C MET A 5 -6.68 -13.78 21.70
N ASP A 6 -7.75 -14.30 21.09
CA ASP A 6 -8.26 -15.66 21.37
C ASP A 6 -7.20 -16.73 21.08
N ASP A 7 -6.48 -16.63 19.96
CA ASP A 7 -5.39 -17.55 19.62
C ASP A 7 -4.25 -17.52 20.64
N LEU A 8 -3.84 -16.32 21.09
CA LEU A 8 -2.82 -16.16 22.13
C LEU A 8 -3.27 -16.74 23.48
N TRP A 9 -4.53 -16.51 23.86
CA TRP A 9 -5.10 -17.09 25.09
C TRP A 9 -5.14 -18.61 25.03
N ARG A 10 -5.60 -19.19 23.92
CA ARG A 10 -5.62 -20.65 23.73
C ARG A 10 -4.23 -21.27 23.76
N ALA A 11 -3.23 -20.62 23.17
CA ALA A 11 -1.85 -21.09 23.21
C ALA A 11 -1.31 -21.09 24.65
N ARG A 12 -1.61 -20.02 25.41
CA ARG A 12 -1.25 -19.92 26.83
C ARG A 12 -1.92 -20.98 27.68
N ASP A 13 -3.21 -21.22 27.51
CA ASP A 13 -3.96 -22.22 28.28
C ASP A 13 -3.44 -23.65 28.04
N ARG A 14 -2.85 -23.89 26.87
CA ARG A 14 -2.16 -25.15 26.52
C ARG A 14 -0.72 -25.23 27.02
N GLY A 15 -0.24 -24.20 27.72
CA GLY A 15 1.14 -24.12 28.23
C GLY A 15 2.19 -23.77 27.17
N TYR A 16 1.79 -23.33 25.97
CA TYR A 16 2.73 -22.89 24.94
C TYR A 16 3.20 -21.45 25.17
N SER A 17 4.43 -21.15 24.74
CA SER A 17 4.91 -19.77 24.59
C SER A 17 4.63 -19.27 23.19
N SER A 18 4.16 -18.02 23.07
CA SER A 18 3.84 -17.37 21.80
C SER A 18 4.72 -16.14 21.60
N VAL A 19 5.07 -15.84 20.35
CA VAL A 19 5.77 -14.61 19.97
C VAL A 19 4.91 -13.86 18.97
N LEU A 20 4.71 -12.58 19.20
CA LEU A 20 3.97 -11.69 18.31
C LEU A 20 4.94 -10.70 17.66
N VAL A 21 5.01 -10.72 16.33
CA VAL A 21 5.76 -9.74 15.54
C VAL A 21 4.76 -8.81 14.85
N LEU A 22 4.85 -7.52 15.15
CA LEU A 22 4.04 -6.48 14.54
C LEU A 22 4.92 -5.66 13.59
N LEU A 23 4.42 -5.43 12.38
CA LEU A 23 5.09 -4.65 11.35
C LEU A 23 4.21 -3.45 10.98
N ASP A 24 4.82 -2.27 10.94
CA ASP A 24 4.17 -1.05 10.48
C ASP A 24 4.97 -0.47 9.30
N LEU A 25 4.26 -0.11 8.23
CA LEU A 25 4.86 0.40 7.01
C LEU A 25 4.85 1.93 7.02
N SER A 26 6.05 2.52 7.08
CA SER A 26 6.19 3.98 7.03
C SER A 26 5.70 4.54 5.70
N ALA A 27 4.84 5.57 5.75
CA ALA A 27 4.31 6.27 4.58
C ALA A 27 3.81 5.32 3.47
N ALA A 28 3.02 4.31 3.87
CA ALA A 28 2.68 3.16 3.04
C ALA A 28 2.08 3.53 1.67
N PHE A 29 1.26 4.58 1.61
CA PHE A 29 0.67 5.05 0.35
C PHE A 29 1.63 5.89 -0.51
N ASP A 30 2.60 6.55 0.11
CA ASP A 30 3.56 7.44 -0.58
C ASP A 30 4.75 6.67 -1.15
N THR A 31 4.95 5.44 -0.71
CA THR A 31 6.11 4.60 -1.05
C THR A 31 5.81 3.51 -2.08
N ILE A 32 4.59 3.45 -2.60
CA ILE A 32 4.18 2.45 -3.60
C ILE A 32 4.94 2.64 -4.90
N ASP A 33 5.70 1.63 -5.33
CA ASP A 33 6.35 1.65 -6.63
C ASP A 33 5.34 1.49 -7.77
N HIS A 34 5.35 2.40 -8.75
CA HIS A 34 4.39 2.40 -9.86
C HIS A 34 4.57 1.20 -10.79
N GLY A 35 5.81 0.77 -11.06
CA GLY A 35 6.08 -0.35 -11.95
C GLY A 35 5.59 -1.67 -11.36
N ILE A 36 5.89 -1.91 -10.08
CA ILE A 36 5.39 -3.07 -9.34
C ILE A 36 3.86 -3.04 -9.29
N LEU A 37 3.25 -1.90 -8.97
CA LEU A 37 1.79 -1.77 -8.92
C LEU A 37 1.14 -2.09 -10.28
N LEU A 38 1.65 -1.53 -11.38
CA LEU A 38 1.13 -1.79 -12.73
C LEU A 38 1.27 -3.27 -13.12
N ARG A 39 2.41 -3.90 -12.80
CA ARG A 39 2.58 -5.34 -13.02
C ARG A 39 1.54 -6.16 -12.23
N ARG A 40 1.33 -5.83 -10.95
CA ARG A 40 0.33 -6.50 -10.09
C ARG A 40 -1.09 -6.32 -10.62
N LEU A 41 -1.42 -5.13 -11.13
CA LEU A 41 -2.70 -4.88 -11.81
C LEU A 41 -2.86 -5.79 -13.04
N GLY A 42 -1.79 -6.01 -13.80
CA GLY A 42 -1.75 -7.00 -14.88
C GLY A 42 -2.01 -8.44 -14.40
N GLU A 43 -1.37 -8.85 -13.31
CA GLU A 43 -1.50 -10.20 -12.73
C GLU A 43 -2.91 -10.51 -12.20
N VAL A 44 -3.68 -9.49 -11.78
CA VAL A 44 -5.10 -9.66 -11.40
C VAL A 44 -6.05 -9.65 -12.60
N GLY A 45 -5.52 -9.59 -13.82
CA GLY A 45 -6.29 -9.71 -15.06
C GLY A 45 -6.66 -8.38 -15.73
N LEU A 46 -6.13 -7.23 -15.26
CA LEU A 46 -6.35 -5.95 -15.93
C LEU A 46 -5.40 -5.80 -17.12
N GLY A 47 -5.94 -5.39 -18.27
CA GLY A 47 -5.17 -5.20 -19.48
C GLY A 47 -5.70 -4.06 -20.34
N GLY A 48 -5.05 -3.87 -21.50
CA GLY A 48 -5.47 -2.91 -22.52
C GLY A 48 -5.67 -1.50 -21.96
N THR A 49 -6.80 -0.90 -22.32
CA THR A 49 -7.14 0.49 -21.99
C THR A 49 -7.20 0.76 -20.48
N VAL A 50 -7.65 -0.22 -19.68
CA VAL A 50 -7.76 -0.02 -18.22
C VAL A 50 -6.36 0.07 -17.59
N LEU A 51 -5.43 -0.80 -17.99
CA LEU A 51 -4.07 -0.73 -17.48
C LEU A 51 -3.33 0.52 -17.97
N GLN A 52 -3.56 0.95 -19.21
CA GLN A 52 -3.06 2.23 -19.73
C GLN A 52 -3.61 3.42 -18.95
N TRP A 53 -4.89 3.39 -18.58
CA TRP A 53 -5.51 4.40 -17.74
C TRP A 53 -4.83 4.48 -16.36
N PHE A 54 -4.57 3.35 -15.71
CA PHE A 54 -3.82 3.34 -14.45
C PHE A 54 -2.38 3.85 -14.61
N SER A 55 -1.71 3.49 -15.71
CA SER A 55 -0.39 4.02 -16.03
C SER A 55 -0.43 5.55 -16.13
N SER A 56 -1.42 6.10 -16.84
CA SER A 56 -1.61 7.54 -16.94
C SER A 56 -2.00 8.19 -15.62
N TYR A 57 -2.80 7.53 -14.79
CA TYR A 57 -3.24 8.01 -13.50
C TYR A 57 -2.07 8.18 -12.51
N LEU A 58 -1.06 7.31 -12.59
CA LEU A 58 0.12 7.34 -11.72
C LEU A 58 1.25 8.23 -12.27
N SER A 59 1.38 8.34 -13.59
CA SER A 59 2.51 9.00 -14.25
C SER A 59 2.39 10.53 -14.28
N GLY A 60 3.54 11.21 -14.40
CA GLY A 60 3.59 12.65 -14.68
C GLY A 60 3.08 13.55 -13.54
N ARG A 61 2.95 13.00 -12.33
CA ARG A 61 2.47 13.77 -11.18
C ARG A 61 3.60 14.57 -10.54
N SER A 62 3.23 15.68 -9.91
CA SER A 62 4.13 16.50 -9.09
C SER A 62 3.42 16.99 -7.84
N GLN A 63 4.19 17.28 -6.79
CA GLN A 63 3.70 17.86 -5.54
C GLN A 63 4.48 19.10 -5.16
N SER A 64 3.82 20.00 -4.44
CA SER A 64 4.42 21.17 -3.79
C SER A 64 3.79 21.35 -2.42
N VAL A 65 4.54 21.87 -1.46
CA VAL A 65 4.05 22.14 -0.11
C VAL A 65 3.83 23.63 0.06
N LEU A 66 2.72 24.03 0.69
CA LEU A 66 2.42 25.42 1.05
C LEU A 66 2.46 25.54 2.58
N VAL A 67 3.35 26.38 3.11
CA VAL A 67 3.47 26.64 4.56
C VAL A 67 3.60 28.14 4.78
N GLY A 68 2.76 28.71 5.64
CA GLY A 68 2.83 30.14 5.98
C GLY A 68 2.74 31.08 4.77
N GLY A 69 1.99 30.71 3.72
CA GLY A 69 1.85 31.48 2.49
C GLY A 69 2.98 31.29 1.47
N GLN A 70 4.07 30.60 1.83
CA GLN A 70 5.18 30.28 0.93
C GLN A 70 4.98 28.89 0.31
N ARG A 71 5.07 28.80 -1.02
CA ARG A 71 4.93 27.54 -1.77
C ARG A 71 6.30 27.03 -2.22
N SER A 72 6.58 25.76 -2.01
CA SER A 72 7.80 25.12 -2.54
C SER A 72 7.77 25.02 -4.07
N THR A 73 8.93 24.85 -4.68
CA THR A 73 8.98 24.42 -6.08
C THR A 73 8.30 23.04 -6.23
N PRO A 74 7.57 22.80 -7.34
CA PRO A 74 7.00 21.48 -7.62
C PRO A 74 8.11 20.43 -7.76
N ARG A 75 7.90 19.25 -7.18
CA ARG A 75 8.76 18.09 -7.33
C ARG A 75 7.99 16.93 -7.96
N PRO A 76 8.58 16.17 -8.88
CA PRO A 76 7.92 15.00 -9.45
C PRO A 76 7.64 13.94 -8.37
N LEU A 77 6.52 13.25 -8.51
CA LEU A 77 6.11 12.11 -7.70
C LEU A 77 6.41 10.83 -8.47
N VAL A 78 7.55 10.20 -8.14
CA VAL A 78 8.03 8.98 -8.80
C VAL A 78 7.47 7.69 -8.19
N CYS A 79 6.85 7.80 -7.02
CA CYS A 79 6.22 6.71 -6.29
C CYS A 79 4.98 7.24 -5.55
N GLY A 80 4.24 6.30 -4.99
CA GLY A 80 3.04 6.53 -4.21
C GLY A 80 1.79 6.71 -5.04
N VAL A 81 0.65 6.52 -4.39
CA VAL A 81 -0.68 6.76 -4.96
C VAL A 81 -1.24 8.09 -4.44
N PRO A 82 -2.18 8.73 -5.15
CA PRO A 82 -2.77 9.98 -4.68
C PRO A 82 -3.54 9.78 -3.36
N GLN A 83 -3.00 10.24 -2.24
CA GLN A 83 -3.71 10.19 -0.96
C GLN A 83 -5.02 10.99 -1.04
N GLY A 84 -6.10 10.45 -0.47
CA GLY A 84 -7.44 11.02 -0.57
C GLY A 84 -8.23 10.61 -1.83
N SER A 85 -7.59 9.90 -2.78
CA SER A 85 -8.34 9.27 -3.87
C SER A 85 -9.08 8.01 -3.40
N VAL A 86 -10.28 7.80 -3.94
CA VAL A 86 -11.11 6.61 -3.71
C VAL A 86 -10.38 5.31 -4.10
N LEU A 87 -9.50 5.36 -5.09
CA LEU A 87 -8.80 4.18 -5.60
C LEU A 87 -7.57 3.79 -4.77
N SER A 88 -7.04 4.70 -3.95
CA SER A 88 -5.77 4.48 -3.26
C SER A 88 -5.79 3.27 -2.30
N PRO A 89 -6.84 3.05 -1.48
CA PRO A 89 -6.95 1.83 -0.66
C PRO A 89 -6.98 0.54 -1.49
N LEU A 90 -7.69 0.53 -2.61
CA LEU A 90 -7.76 -0.63 -3.50
C LEU A 90 -6.39 -0.95 -4.11
N LEU A 91 -5.70 0.08 -4.62
CA LEU A 91 -4.36 -0.05 -5.19
C LEU A 91 -3.35 -0.57 -4.16
N PHE A 92 -3.43 -0.08 -2.92
CA PHE A 92 -2.59 -0.56 -1.83
C PHE A 92 -2.85 -2.03 -1.50
N ASN A 93 -4.12 -2.46 -1.44
CA ASN A 93 -4.46 -3.87 -1.19
C ASN A 93 -3.92 -4.80 -2.30
N ILE A 94 -4.03 -4.39 -3.56
CA ILE A 94 -3.48 -5.16 -4.70
C ILE A 94 -1.96 -5.25 -4.60
N TYR A 95 -1.30 -4.13 -4.25
CA TYR A 95 0.15 -4.09 -4.07
C TYR A 95 0.64 -5.01 -2.95
N MET A 96 -0.10 -5.05 -1.83
CA MET A 96 0.23 -5.86 -0.65
C MET A 96 -0.12 -7.34 -0.75
N LYS A 97 -0.85 -7.76 -1.79
CA LYS A 97 -1.35 -9.14 -1.93
C LYS A 97 -0.27 -10.21 -1.75
N LEU A 98 0.89 -10.04 -2.40
CA LEU A 98 2.00 -11.00 -2.28
C LEU A 98 2.56 -11.08 -0.85
N LEU A 99 2.66 -9.93 -0.17
CA LEU A 99 3.14 -9.91 1.22
C LEU A 99 2.19 -10.71 2.12
N GLY A 100 0.87 -10.58 1.89
CA GLY A 100 -0.14 -11.37 2.56
C GLY A 100 -0.08 -12.87 2.27
N GLU A 101 0.44 -13.29 1.12
CA GLU A 101 0.65 -14.70 0.77
C GLU A 101 1.91 -15.27 1.43
N ILE A 102 2.97 -14.46 1.59
CA ILE A 102 4.25 -14.89 2.19
C ILE A 102 4.16 -15.01 3.72
N ILE A 103 3.44 -14.10 4.37
CA ILE A 103 3.36 -14.02 5.85
C ILE A 103 2.34 -15.02 6.42
N ARG A 104 1.54 -15.66 5.58
CA ARG A 104 0.45 -16.54 6.00
C ARG A 104 0.90 -17.98 6.23
#